data_AF-A0A5F5PQG8-F1
#
_entry.id   AF-A0A5F5PQG8-F1
#
_cell.length_a   1.000
_cell.length_b   1.000
_cell.length_c   1.000
_cell.angle_alpha   90.00
_cell.angle_beta   90.00
_cell.angle_gamma   90.00
#
_symmetry.space_group_name_H-M   'P 1'
#
loop_
_entity.id
_entity.type
_entity.pdbx_description
1 polymer ?
#
loop_
_entity_poly.entity_id
_entity_poly.type
_entity_poly.pdbx_seq_one_letter_code
_entity_poly.pdbx_strand_id
1 'polypeptide(L)'
;MSAAPLVGYSSSGSEDEAETEACARPGVGGRHRGQSPLPSQRLPVPDSVLHMFPGTEEGPEDDSAKHGGRVRTFPHERGNWATHVYVPYEAGEDFLELLDVLLPHAQTYVPRLVRMEAFHVSLSQSVVLRHHWILPFVQALKDRVASFQRCQKSPRVL
;
A
#
# COMPACT_ATOMS: atom_id res chain seq x y z
N MET A 1 -35.95 16.01 29.57
CA MET A 1 -34.90 15.62 28.59
C MET A 1 -34.90 14.11 28.55
N SER A 2 -35.54 13.51 27.56
CA SER A 2 -35.66 12.06 27.42
C SER A 2 -35.15 11.69 26.03
N ALA A 3 -34.08 10.90 26.01
CA ALA A 3 -33.37 10.47 24.81
C ALA A 3 -34.14 9.34 24.13
N ALA A 4 -34.43 9.49 22.84
CA ALA A 4 -34.92 8.41 21.99
C ALA A 4 -33.74 7.51 21.54
N PRO A 5 -33.93 6.19 21.41
CA PRO A 5 -32.82 5.27 21.20
C PRO A 5 -32.40 5.20 19.73
N LEU A 6 -31.11 4.92 19.56
CA LEU A 6 -30.42 4.60 18.32
C LEU A 6 -31.12 3.45 17.58
N VAL A 7 -31.46 3.69 16.32
CA VAL A 7 -32.00 2.67 15.40
C VAL A 7 -30.93 1.61 15.18
N GLY A 8 -31.20 0.38 15.61
CA GLY A 8 -30.41 -0.80 15.29
C GLY A 8 -30.70 -1.24 13.86
N TYR A 9 -29.66 -1.36 13.04
CA TYR A 9 -29.75 -2.05 11.76
C TYR A 9 -29.55 -3.54 12.03
N SER A 10 -30.60 -4.33 11.78
CA SER A 10 -30.47 -5.77 11.61
C SER A 10 -30.05 -6.03 10.17
N SER A 11 -28.80 -6.39 9.94
CA SER A 11 -28.34 -6.91 8.66
C SER A 11 -28.89 -8.32 8.48
N SER A 12 -29.94 -8.45 7.68
CA SER A 12 -30.39 -9.73 7.14
C SER A 12 -30.38 -9.61 5.62
N GLY A 13 -29.51 -10.36 4.96
CA GLY A 13 -29.31 -10.36 3.52
C GLY A 13 -28.56 -11.60 3.10
N SER A 14 -29.29 -12.72 3.12
CA SER A 14 -28.91 -14.00 2.52
C SER A 14 -29.22 -13.98 1.03
N GLU A 15 -28.27 -14.36 0.18
CA GLU A 15 -28.59 -14.90 -1.15
C GLU A 15 -27.41 -15.74 -1.64
N ASP A 16 -27.63 -17.05 -1.56
CA ASP A 16 -26.93 -18.12 -2.27
C ASP A 16 -27.68 -18.40 -3.58
N GLU A 17 -26.99 -19.09 -4.50
CA GLU A 17 -27.47 -19.75 -5.72
C GLU A 17 -27.49 -18.97 -7.06
N ALA A 18 -26.58 -19.37 -7.95
CA ALA A 18 -26.77 -19.29 -9.39
C ALA A 18 -26.15 -20.51 -10.10
N GLU A 19 -26.85 -21.63 -10.09
CA GLU A 19 -26.72 -22.68 -11.10
C GLU A 19 -28.02 -22.75 -11.92
N THR A 20 -27.90 -22.64 -13.25
CA THR A 20 -29.03 -22.63 -14.17
C THR A 20 -28.95 -23.85 -15.09
N GLU A 21 -29.79 -24.85 -14.82
CA GLU A 21 -30.22 -25.84 -15.81
C GLU A 21 -31.69 -26.21 -15.55
N ALA A 22 -32.56 -26.00 -16.55
CA ALA A 22 -33.37 -27.07 -17.15
C ALA A 22 -34.55 -26.54 -18.02
N CYS A 23 -34.53 -27.00 -19.26
CA CYS A 23 -35.62 -27.57 -20.06
C CYS A 23 -36.78 -26.69 -20.60
N ALA A 24 -36.93 -26.84 -21.93
CA ALA A 24 -37.89 -26.25 -22.84
C ALA A 24 -39.36 -26.66 -22.63
N ARG A 25 -40.29 -25.80 -23.09
CA ARG A 25 -41.48 -26.17 -23.88
C ARG A 25 -42.11 -24.97 -24.62
N PRO A 26 -42.69 -25.15 -25.82
CA PRO A 26 -43.08 -24.07 -26.72
C PRO A 26 -44.56 -23.69 -26.60
N GLY A 27 -44.86 -22.39 -26.71
CA GLY A 27 -46.21 -21.84 -26.72
C GLY A 27 -46.40 -20.84 -27.86
N VAL A 28 -47.40 -21.09 -28.69
CA VAL A 28 -47.75 -20.46 -29.96
C VAL A 28 -48.33 -19.05 -29.78
N GLY A 29 -47.89 -18.11 -30.63
CA GLY A 29 -48.76 -17.16 -31.34
C GLY A 29 -49.29 -15.93 -30.59
N GLY A 30 -48.71 -14.77 -30.87
CA GLY A 30 -49.31 -13.47 -30.55
C GLY A 30 -48.56 -12.31 -31.20
N ARG A 31 -48.93 -11.95 -32.44
CA ARG A 31 -48.43 -10.75 -33.13
C ARG A 31 -49.01 -9.49 -32.45
N HIS A 32 -48.17 -8.67 -31.82
CA HIS A 32 -48.46 -7.25 -31.62
C HIS A 32 -47.23 -6.38 -31.92
N ARG A 33 -47.23 -5.91 -33.15
CA ARG A 33 -46.84 -4.57 -33.66
C ARG A 33 -46.26 -3.59 -32.62
N GLY A 34 -44.97 -3.26 -32.81
CA GLY A 34 -44.38 -1.93 -32.61
C GLY A 34 -44.30 -1.39 -31.18
N GLN A 35 -43.16 -1.59 -30.51
CA GLN A 35 -42.70 -0.68 -29.46
C GLN A 35 -41.30 -0.20 -29.84
N SER A 36 -41.18 1.10 -30.10
CA SER A 36 -39.92 1.82 -30.26
C SER A 36 -39.06 1.69 -28.99
N PRO A 37 -37.72 1.63 -29.08
CA PRO A 37 -36.88 1.68 -27.88
C PRO A 37 -37.11 3.03 -27.18
N LEU A 38 -37.58 3.00 -25.92
CA LEU A 38 -37.56 4.19 -25.09
C LEU A 38 -36.11 4.66 -24.98
N PRO A 39 -35.79 5.94 -25.28
CA PRO A 39 -34.43 6.43 -25.11
C PRO A 39 -34.05 6.25 -23.65
N SER A 40 -32.88 5.66 -23.38
CA SER A 40 -32.30 5.63 -22.05
C SER A 40 -32.13 7.08 -21.59
N GLN A 41 -33.12 7.60 -20.87
CA GLN A 41 -33.05 8.88 -20.20
C GLN A 41 -32.07 8.71 -19.05
N ARG A 42 -30.78 8.83 -19.37
CA ARG A 42 -29.77 9.05 -18.34
C ARG A 42 -30.08 10.41 -17.75
N LEU A 43 -30.49 10.42 -16.49
CA LEU A 43 -30.66 11.64 -15.73
C LEU A 43 -29.31 12.36 -15.70
N PRO A 44 -29.28 13.69 -15.88
CA PRO A 44 -28.05 14.45 -15.74
C PRO A 44 -27.50 14.23 -14.34
N VAL A 45 -26.20 13.95 -14.24
CA VAL A 45 -25.52 13.84 -12.95
C VAL A 45 -25.67 15.18 -12.24
N PRO A 46 -26.19 15.23 -11.00
CA PRO A 46 -26.35 16.49 -10.27
C PRO A 46 -25.00 17.22 -10.13
N ASP A 47 -25.02 18.55 -10.21
CA ASP A 47 -23.82 19.37 -10.07
C ASP A 47 -23.08 19.10 -8.75
N SER A 48 -23.81 18.77 -7.68
CA SER A 48 -23.24 18.37 -6.40
C SER A 48 -22.31 17.14 -6.51
N VAL A 49 -22.61 16.20 -7.41
CA VAL A 49 -21.79 15.00 -7.66
C VAL A 49 -20.65 15.31 -8.62
N LEU A 50 -20.86 16.21 -9.58
CA LEU A 50 -19.81 16.68 -10.50
C LEU A 50 -18.71 17.46 -9.76
N HIS A 51 -19.06 18.19 -8.70
CA HIS A 51 -18.12 18.93 -7.86
C HIS A 51 -17.59 18.16 -6.64
N MET A 52 -18.04 16.93 -6.40
CA MET A 52 -17.47 16.07 -5.33
C MET A 52 -16.06 15.58 -5.64
N PHE A 53 -15.68 15.57 -6.92
CA PHE A 53 -14.37 15.12 -7.39
C PHE A 53 -13.78 16.19 -8.31
N PRO A 54 -13.39 17.37 -7.77
CA PRO A 54 -12.56 18.29 -8.54
C PRO A 54 -11.35 17.50 -9.05
N GLY A 55 -11.09 17.63 -10.36
CA GLY A 55 -10.31 16.66 -11.13
C GLY A 55 -9.04 16.25 -10.41
N THR A 56 -8.85 14.93 -10.28
CA THR A 56 -7.70 14.22 -9.69
C THR A 56 -6.51 15.13 -9.45
N GLU A 57 -6.55 15.80 -8.31
CA GLU A 57 -5.49 16.67 -7.82
C GLU A 57 -4.26 15.75 -7.72
N GLU A 58 -3.14 16.14 -8.36
CA GLU A 58 -1.84 15.58 -8.00
C GLU A 58 -1.77 15.55 -6.47
N GLY A 59 -1.59 14.35 -5.90
CA GLY A 59 -1.58 14.20 -4.45
C GLY A 59 -0.60 15.19 -3.80
N PRO A 60 -0.81 15.57 -2.52
CA PRO A 60 -0.01 16.60 -1.85
C PRO A 60 1.49 16.44 -2.15
N GLU A 61 2.13 17.51 -2.63
CA GLU A 61 3.58 17.48 -2.94
C GLU A 61 4.38 17.05 -1.70
N ASP A 62 5.35 16.15 -1.92
CA ASP A 62 6.17 15.59 -0.86
C ASP A 62 7.24 16.61 -0.43
N ASP A 63 7.04 17.23 0.73
CA ASP A 63 8.02 18.15 1.32
C ASP A 63 9.23 17.41 1.89
N SER A 64 10.28 17.31 1.07
CA SER A 64 11.55 16.66 1.43
C SER A 64 12.22 17.23 2.70
N ALA A 65 11.93 18.47 3.10
CA ALA A 65 12.48 19.05 4.33
C ALA A 65 11.98 18.30 5.58
N LYS A 66 10.75 17.77 5.55
CA LYS A 66 10.19 16.91 6.62
C LYS A 66 10.88 15.55 6.72
N HIS A 67 11.71 15.21 5.72
CA HIS A 67 12.39 13.93 5.60
C HIS A 67 13.92 14.07 5.62
N GLY A 68 14.44 15.18 6.17
CA GLY A 68 15.88 15.43 6.23
C GLY A 68 16.52 15.57 4.84
N GLY A 69 15.75 16.11 3.88
CA GLY A 69 16.16 16.28 2.48
C GLY A 69 16.07 15.01 1.64
N ARG A 70 15.52 13.91 2.17
CA ARG A 70 15.30 12.68 1.40
C ARG A 70 14.07 12.83 0.51
N VAL A 71 14.20 12.36 -0.72
CA VAL A 71 13.11 12.34 -1.70
C VAL A 71 12.54 10.93 -1.76
N ARG A 72 11.21 10.81 -1.68
CA ARG A 72 10.54 9.51 -1.84
C ARG A 72 10.51 9.12 -3.31
N THR A 73 10.74 7.84 -3.59
CA THR A 73 10.70 7.31 -4.96
C THR A 73 9.27 7.20 -5.52
N PHE A 74 8.27 7.15 -4.64
CA PHE A 74 6.86 7.09 -4.99
C PHE A 74 6.00 7.89 -3.99
N PRO A 75 4.91 8.53 -4.46
CA PRO A 75 3.98 9.25 -3.59
C PRO A 75 3.26 8.28 -2.64
N HIS A 76 2.79 8.78 -1.50
CA HIS A 76 1.98 7.96 -0.60
C HIS A 76 0.55 7.83 -1.12
N GLU A 77 0.07 6.59 -1.22
CA GLU A 77 -1.32 6.27 -1.51
C GLU A 77 -1.92 5.46 -0.35
N ARG A 78 -3.18 5.73 -0.01
CA ARG A 78 -3.86 5.01 1.09
C ARG A 78 -3.92 3.51 0.77
N GLY A 79 -3.43 2.70 1.70
CA GLY A 79 -3.38 1.24 1.55
C GLY A 79 -2.12 0.71 0.86
N ASN A 80 -1.25 1.60 0.37
CA ASN A 80 0.06 1.28 -0.16
C ASN A 80 1.15 1.58 0.88
N TRP A 81 2.02 0.60 1.11
CA TRP A 81 3.08 0.64 2.11
C TRP A 81 4.45 0.57 1.44
N ALA A 82 5.33 1.49 1.82
CA ALA A 82 6.74 1.40 1.45
C ALA A 82 7.38 0.22 2.17
N THR A 83 7.90 -0.74 1.41
CA THR A 83 8.45 -2.00 1.91
C THR A 83 9.88 -2.15 1.44
N HIS A 84 10.77 -2.54 2.34
CA HIS A 84 12.19 -2.71 2.06
C HIS A 84 12.74 -3.86 2.93
N VAL A 85 13.49 -4.77 2.30
CA VAL A 85 14.10 -5.93 2.97
C VAL A 85 15.58 -5.65 3.20
N TYR A 86 16.06 -5.87 4.41
CA TYR A 86 17.43 -5.61 4.80
C TYR A 86 17.91 -6.54 5.92
N VAL A 87 19.23 -6.64 6.07
CA VAL A 87 19.87 -7.25 7.24
C VAL A 87 20.30 -6.13 8.19
N PRO A 88 19.82 -6.10 9.45
CA PRO A 88 20.22 -5.08 10.40
C PRO A 88 21.72 -5.24 10.77
N TYR A 89 22.40 -4.11 10.94
CA TYR A 89 23.75 -4.07 11.49
C TYR A 89 23.72 -3.35 12.83
N GLU A 90 24.03 -4.10 13.89
CA GLU A 90 24.22 -3.55 15.23
C GLU A 90 25.61 -2.91 15.30
N ALA A 91 25.64 -1.59 15.25
CA ALA A 91 26.88 -0.83 15.31
C ALA A 91 27.46 -0.87 16.74
N GLY A 92 28.62 -1.51 16.88
CA GLY A 92 29.41 -1.46 18.11
C GLY A 92 30.08 -0.10 18.30
N GLU A 93 30.58 0.16 19.51
CA GLU A 93 31.23 1.42 19.89
C GLU A 93 32.39 1.77 18.94
N ASP A 94 33.29 0.81 18.65
CA ASP A 94 34.40 1.00 17.71
C ASP A 94 33.97 1.54 16.33
N PHE A 95 32.84 1.06 15.80
CA PHE A 95 32.31 1.53 14.52
C PHE A 95 31.75 2.95 14.64
N LEU A 96 31.08 3.25 15.76
CA LEU A 96 30.50 4.57 16.01
C LEU A 96 31.59 5.62 16.21
N GLU A 97 32.67 5.29 16.92
CA GLU A 97 33.87 6.13 17.09
C GLU A 97 34.56 6.39 15.75
N LEU A 98 34.73 5.36 14.93
CA LEU A 98 35.25 5.52 13.57
C LEU A 98 34.37 6.49 12.77
N LEU A 99 33.04 6.35 12.87
CA LEU A 99 32.11 7.23 12.18
C LEU A 99 32.19 8.68 12.71
N ASP A 100 32.49 8.88 14.00
CA ASP A 100 32.71 10.21 14.59
C ASP A 100 33.98 10.89 14.06
N VAL A 101 34.96 10.13 13.57
CA VAL A 101 36.12 10.69 12.87
C VAL A 101 35.82 10.93 11.38
N LEU A 102 35.15 9.98 10.73
CA LEU A 102 34.91 10.03 9.28
C LEU A 102 33.90 11.10 8.88
N LEU A 103 32.81 11.25 9.62
CA LEU A 103 31.73 12.15 9.24
C LEU A 103 32.16 13.63 9.22
N PRO A 104 32.82 14.18 10.27
CA PRO A 104 33.31 15.55 10.23
C PRO A 104 34.29 15.79 9.09
N HIS A 105 35.15 14.81 8.81
CA HIS A 105 36.07 14.90 7.68
C HIS A 105 35.32 14.96 6.34
N ALA A 106 34.34 14.08 6.13
CA ALA A 106 33.52 14.09 4.92
C ALA A 106 32.69 15.39 4.79
N GLN A 107 32.23 15.95 5.89
CA GLN A 107 31.50 17.22 5.93
C GLN A 107 32.32 18.42 5.46
N THR A 108 33.66 18.36 5.52
CA THR A 108 34.52 19.40 4.92
C THR A 108 34.33 19.51 3.40
N TYR A 109 33.96 18.42 2.74
CA TYR A 109 33.67 18.38 1.29
C TYR A 109 32.16 18.48 1.01
N VAL A 110 31.33 17.87 1.86
CA VAL A 110 29.87 17.84 1.70
C VAL A 110 29.19 18.20 3.03
N PRO A 111 28.99 19.49 3.33
CA PRO A 111 28.52 19.95 4.65
C PRO A 111 27.14 19.43 5.07
N ARG A 112 26.31 19.03 4.09
CA ARG A 112 24.94 18.53 4.32
C ARG A 112 24.86 17.05 4.75
N LEU A 113 25.99 16.36 4.90
CA LEU A 113 25.97 14.97 5.36
C LEU A 113 25.45 14.89 6.79
N VAL A 114 24.58 13.92 7.05
CA VAL A 114 23.96 13.69 8.37
C VAL A 114 24.25 12.27 8.83
N ARG A 115 24.59 12.10 10.11
CA ARG A 115 24.81 10.79 10.73
C ARG A 115 23.51 9.99 10.76
N MET A 116 23.58 8.71 10.41
CA MET A 116 22.43 7.80 10.53
C MET A 116 22.38 7.18 11.92
N GLU A 117 21.16 6.98 12.44
CA GLU A 117 20.93 6.35 13.74
C GLU A 117 20.93 4.83 13.68
N ALA A 118 20.57 4.25 12.53
CA ALA A 118 20.48 2.81 12.31
C ALA A 118 21.16 2.41 11.00
N PHE A 119 21.82 1.26 11.03
CA PHE A 119 22.63 0.75 9.92
C PHE A 119 22.10 -0.60 9.47
N HIS A 120 22.19 -0.85 8.17
CA HIS A 120 21.73 -2.10 7.58
C HIS A 120 22.38 -2.32 6.21
N VAL A 121 22.27 -3.56 5.73
CA VAL A 121 22.59 -3.93 4.35
C VAL A 121 21.28 -4.21 3.63
N SER A 122 20.95 -3.39 2.63
CA SER A 122 19.78 -3.56 1.78
C SER A 122 19.86 -4.86 0.97
N LEU A 123 18.77 -5.63 0.96
CA LEU A 123 18.58 -6.81 0.12
C LEU A 123 17.55 -6.58 -0.99
N SER A 124 16.77 -5.50 -0.90
CA SER A 124 15.82 -5.08 -1.92
C SER A 124 15.89 -3.58 -2.15
N GLN A 125 15.23 -3.11 -3.21
CA GLN A 125 14.84 -1.70 -3.32
C GLN A 125 13.64 -1.42 -2.40
N SER A 126 13.30 -0.13 -2.22
CA SER A 126 12.02 0.25 -1.62
C SER A 126 10.90 0.07 -2.66
N VAL A 127 9.94 -0.80 -2.35
CA VAL A 127 8.82 -1.16 -3.24
C VAL A 127 7.49 -0.88 -2.56
N VAL A 128 6.44 -0.69 -3.36
CA VAL A 128 5.08 -0.54 -2.85
C VAL A 128 4.47 -1.92 -2.62
N LEU A 129 3.95 -2.15 -1.41
CA LEU A 129 3.19 -3.33 -1.05
C LEU A 129 1.79 -2.93 -0.56
N ARG A 130 0.75 -3.58 -1.08
CA ARG A 130 -0.62 -3.35 -0.61
C ARG A 130 -0.78 -3.90 0.79
N HIS A 131 -1.55 -3.22 1.64
CA HIS A 131 -1.64 -3.59 3.06
C HIS A 131 -2.09 -5.05 3.28
N HIS A 132 -3.04 -5.54 2.48
CA HIS A 132 -3.55 -6.92 2.56
C HIS A 132 -2.47 -7.98 2.24
N TRP A 133 -1.37 -7.60 1.58
CA TRP A 133 -0.27 -8.49 1.22
C TRP A 133 0.88 -8.46 2.21
N ILE A 134 0.88 -7.56 3.20
CA ILE A 134 1.98 -7.44 4.17
C ILE A 134 2.19 -8.77 4.91
N LEU A 135 1.14 -9.34 5.49
CA LEU A 135 1.26 -10.57 6.28
C LEU A 135 1.65 -11.78 5.41
N PRO A 136 1.01 -12.05 4.25
CA PRO A 136 1.45 -13.11 3.35
C PRO A 136 2.90 -12.94 2.87
N PHE A 137 3.32 -11.72 2.54
CA PHE A 137 4.68 -11.43 2.11
C PHE A 137 5.71 -11.72 3.21
N VAL A 138 5.44 -11.26 4.44
CA VAL A 138 6.33 -11.51 5.59
C VAL A 138 6.45 -13.00 5.87
N GLN A 139 5.34 -13.76 5.82
CA GLN A 139 5.39 -15.20 6.06
C GLN A 139 6.18 -15.92 4.97
N ALA A 140 5.90 -15.64 3.70
CA ALA A 140 6.64 -16.22 2.58
C ALA A 140 8.14 -15.88 2.64
N LEU A 141 8.48 -14.67 3.07
CA LEU A 141 9.87 -14.27 3.26
C LEU A 141 10.50 -15.09 4.39
N LYS A 142 9.85 -15.19 5.56
CA LYS A 142 10.32 -16.00 6.70
C LYS A 142 10.59 -17.45 6.29
N ASP A 143 9.64 -18.08 5.59
CA ASP A 143 9.76 -19.48 5.17
C ASP A 143 10.95 -19.68 4.23
N ARG A 144 11.19 -18.72 3.32
CA ARG A 144 12.32 -18.76 2.38
C ARG A 144 13.66 -18.51 3.06
N VAL A 145 13.72 -17.65 4.06
CA VAL A 145 14.98 -17.32 4.75
C VAL A 145 15.29 -18.23 5.94
N ALA A 146 14.34 -19.06 6.37
CA ALA A 146 14.47 -19.90 7.56
C ALA A 146 15.65 -20.89 7.52
N SER A 147 16.04 -21.34 6.32
CA SER A 147 17.16 -22.28 6.15
C SER A 147 18.54 -21.62 6.14
N PHE A 148 18.61 -20.29 6.07
CA PHE A 148 19.88 -19.58 6.02
C PHE A 148 20.51 -19.49 7.41
N GLN A 149 21.74 -19.97 7.53
CA GLN A 149 22.53 -19.81 8.74
C GLN A 149 23.16 -18.43 8.81
N ARG A 150 23.53 -18.00 10.01
CA ARG A 150 24.26 -16.75 10.21
C ARG A 150 25.57 -16.78 9.44
N CYS A 151 25.70 -15.93 8.42
CA CYS A 151 26.97 -15.72 7.74
C CYS A 151 27.86 -14.82 8.59
N GLN A 152 28.82 -15.39 9.32
CA GLN A 152 29.95 -14.66 9.85
C GLN A 152 31.24 -15.22 9.29
N LYS A 153 32.12 -14.35 8.79
CA LYS A 153 33.51 -14.72 8.60
C LYS A 153 34.12 -14.89 9.98
N SER A 154 34.60 -16.09 10.30
CA SER A 154 35.40 -16.31 11.50
C SER A 154 36.59 -15.34 11.46
N PRO A 155 36.89 -14.59 12.53
CA PRO A 155 38.12 -13.82 12.57
C PRO A 155 39.28 -14.80 12.39
N ARG A 156 40.04 -14.61 11.30
CA ARG A 156 41.34 -15.24 11.18
C ARG A 156 42.21 -14.60 12.26
N VAL A 157 42.40 -15.32 13.36
CA VAL A 157 43.46 -15.00 14.32
C VAL A 157 44.77 -15.14 13.55
N LEU A 158 45.48 -14.03 13.39
CA LEU A 158 46.87 -13.98 12.92
C LEU A 158 47.80 -14.18 14.12
#